data_AF-X1QID7-F1
#
_entry.id   AF-X1QID7-F1
#
_cell.length_a   1.000
_cell.length_b   1.000
_cell.length_c   1.000
_cell.angle_alpha   90.00
_cell.angle_beta   90.00
_cell.angle_gamma   90.00
#
_symmetry.space_group_name_H-M   'P 1'
#
loop_
_entity.id
_entity.type
_entity.pdbx_description
1 polymer ?
#
loop_
_entity_poly.entity_id
_entity_poly.type
_entity_poly.pdbx_seq_one_letter_code
_entity_poly.pdbx_strand_id
1 'polypeptide(L)' 'MNINLEVKPGKRLALVGPSGVGKTSLVSLIPRFYEPTSGLITVDG' A
#
# COMPACT_ATOMS: atom_id res chain seq x y z
N MET A 1 -6.71 6.30 -6.85
CA MET A 1 -5.36 6.75 -6.47
C MET A 1 -4.38 6.06 -7.38
N ASN A 2 -3.46 6.81 -7.99
CA ASN A 2 -2.35 6.23 -8.74
C ASN A 2 -1.08 6.44 -7.92
N ILE A 3 -0.58 5.37 -7.30
CA ILE A 3 0.54 5.42 -6.36
C ILE A 3 1.51 4.29 -6.73
N ASN A 4 2.80 4.63 -6.79
CA ASN A 4 3.88 3.65 -6.94
C ASN A 4 4.76 3.75 -5.69
N LEU A 5 4.95 2.63 -4.97
CA LEU A 5 5.78 2.54 -3.78
C LEU A 5 6.69 1.31 -3.90
N GLU A 6 7.92 1.45 -3.42
CA GLU A 6 8.88 0.36 -3.28
C GLU A 6 9.47 0.42 -1.87
N VAL A 7 9.44 -0.69 -1.13
CA VAL A 7 10.03 -0.79 0.21
C VAL A 7 11.12 -1.85 0.19
N LYS A 8 12.37 -1.41 0.29
CA LYS A 8 13.52 -2.31 0.31
C LYS A 8 13.65 -3.03 1.67
N PRO A 9 14.22 -4.24 1.71
CA PRO A 9 14.50 -4.95 2.96
C PRO A 9 15.22 -4.05 3.99
N GLY A 10 14.77 -4.11 5.25
CA GLY A 10 15.31 -3.30 6.35
C GLY A 10 14.93 -1.81 6.32
N LYS A 11 14.14 -1.34 5.35
CA LYS A 11 13.60 0.03 5.33
C LYS A 11 12.24 0.09 6.01
N ARG A 12 11.90 1.27 6.53
CA ARG A 12 10.58 1.59 7.07
C ARG A 12 9.98 2.73 6.24
N LEU A 13 8.73 2.56 5.84
CA LEU A 13 7.95 3.57 5.13
C LEU A 13 6.75 3.95 6.00
N ALA A 14 6.45 5.26 6.10
CA ALA A 14 5.28 5.77 6.80
C ALA A 14 4.31 6.41 5.80
N LEU A 15 3.02 6.09 5.90
CA LEU A 15 1.96 6.70 5.12
C LEU A 15 1.28 7.79 5.96
N VAL A 16 1.39 9.04 5.53
CA VAL A 16 0.86 10.21 6.26
C VAL A 16 -0.11 11.02 5.40
N GLY A 17 -1.11 11.63 6.04
CA GLY A 17 -2.09 12.48 5.37
C GLY A 17 -3.40 12.63 6.14
N PRO A 18 -4.34 13.44 5.64
CA PRO A 18 -5.63 13.71 6.31
C PRO A 18 -6.47 12.44 6.51
N SER A 19 -7.36 12.44 7.51
CA SER A 19 -8.30 11.34 7.72
C SER A 19 -9.20 11.15 6.48
N GLY A 20 -9.58 9.91 6.19
CA GLY A 20 -10.45 9.59 5.04
C GLY A 20 -9.78 9.54 3.66
N VAL A 21 -8.50 9.94 3.54
CA VAL A 21 -7.80 9.93 2.24
C VAL A 21 -7.50 8.51 1.71
N GLY A 22 -7.79 7.44 2.46
CA GLY A 22 -7.61 6.05 1.99
C GLY A 22 -6.32 5.35 2.41
N LYS A 23 -5.57 5.88 3.38
CA LYS A 23 -4.35 5.23 3.93
C LYS A 23 -4.63 3.83 4.46
N THR A 24 -5.65 3.68 5.31
CA THR A 24 -6.04 2.39 5.89
C THR A 24 -6.48 1.41 4.81
N SER A 25 -7.21 1.89 3.80
CA SER A 25 -7.61 1.09 2.64
C SER A 25 -6.38 0.58 1.89
N LEU A 26 -5.38 1.42 1.63
CA LEU A 26 -4.14 1.01 0.96
C LEU A 26 -3.37 -0.04 1.78
N VAL A 27 -3.21 0.17 3.10
CA VAL A 27 -2.50 -0.78 3.97
C VAL A 27 -3.21 -2.14 4.02
N SER A 28 -4.55 -2.16 3.96
CA SER A 28 -5.34 -3.39 3.99
C SER A 28 -5.20 -4.26 2.73
N LEU A 29 -4.71 -3.69 1.62
CA LEU A 29 -4.43 -4.44 0.39
C LEU A 29 -3.17 -5.31 0.52
N ILE A 30 -2.20 -4.91 1.36
CA ILE A 30 -0.91 -5.62 1.52
C ILE A 30 -1.10 -7.05 2.03
N PRO A 31 -1.85 -7.32 3.13
CA PRO A 31 -2.16 -8.68 3.56
C PRO A 31 -3.25 -9.36 2.73
N ARG A 32 -3.67 -8.76 1.60
CA ARG A 32 -4.78 -9.20 0.74
C ARG A 32 -6.13 -9.37 1.47
N PHE A 33 -6.46 -8.46 2.39
CA PHE A 33 -7.84 -8.39 2.91
C PHE A 33 -8.84 -7.88 1.87
N TYR A 34 -8.34 -7.17 0.85
CA TYR A 34 -9.08 -6.78 -0.34
C TYR A 34 -8.19 -6.99 -1.57
N GLU A 35 -8.81 -7.28 -2.71
CA GLU A 35 -8.12 -7.34 -4.00
C GLU A 35 -8.04 -5.94 -4.63
N PRO A 36 -6.89 -5.56 -5.24
CA PRO A 36 -6.79 -4.29 -5.93
C PRO A 36 -7.69 -4.30 -7.18
N THR A 37 -8.51 -3.26 -7.33
CA THR A 37 -9.35 -3.09 -8.52
C THR A 37 -8.54 -2.80 -9.79
N SER A 38 -7.32 -2.28 -9.62
CA SER A 38 -6.37 -2.00 -10.71
C SER A 38 -4.94 -1.94 -10.17
N GLY A 39 -3.95 -2.26 -11.01
CA GLY A 39 -2.54 -2.29 -10.62
C GLY A 39 -2.12 -3.65 -10.05
N LEU A 40 -0.96 -3.69 -9.39
CA LEU A 40 -0.40 -4.91 -8.82
C LEU A 40 0.30 -4.60 -7.49
N ILE A 41 0.24 -5.55 -6.56
CA ILE A 41 1.02 -5.56 -5.32
C ILE A 41 1.84 -6.85 -5.31
N THR A 42 3.16 -6.71 -5.26
CA THR A 42 4.11 -7.82 -5.11
C THR A 42 4.75 -7.78 -3.73
N VAL A 43 5.01 -8.96 -3.16
CA VAL A 43 5.73 -9.15 -1.91
C VAL A 43 6.80 -10.18 -2.20
N ASP A 44 8.03 -9.90 -1.79
CA ASP A 44 9.23 -10.71 -2.04
C ASP A 44 9.73 -10.77 -3.51
N GLY A 45 9.20 -9.91 -4.38
CA GLY A 45 9.56 -9.85 -5.81
C GLY A 45 8.73 -10.82 -6.63
#